data_AF-Q232G6-F1
#
_entry.id   AF-Q232G6-F1
#
_cell.length_a   1.000
_cell.length_b   1.000
_cell.length_c   1.000
_cell.angle_alpha   90.00
_cell.angle_beta   90.00
_cell.angle_gamma   90.00
#
_symmetry.space_group_name_H-M   'P 1'
#
loop_
_entity.id
_entity.type
_entity.pdbx_description
1 polymer ?
#
loop_
_entity_poly.entity_id
_entity_poly.type
_entity_poly.pdbx_seq_one_letter_code
_entity_poly.pdbx_strand_id
1 'polypeptide(L)'
;MYKLTIALFAILAVCTAVNTKCSDLERTNQFCSMIYKPVCGITVSKENSNKTNKVTFPNRCHACKSSETLFFAEGACNSYPENAVFCHPDAVNNKMCTKEYIPVCGIYEKTVNCIKAPCGETYPNKCHACISGKSSYFVPGNCNSE
;
A
#
# COMPACT_ATOMS: atom_id res chain seq x y z
N MET A 1 -2.18 -8.79 52.78
CA MET A 1 -1.76 -9.44 51.51
C MET A 1 -2.49 -8.75 50.37
N TYR A 2 -1.85 -7.77 49.74
CA TYR A 2 -2.43 -6.98 48.65
C TYR A 2 -2.31 -7.76 47.33
N LYS A 3 -3.46 -8.04 46.69
CA LYS A 3 -3.50 -8.67 45.37
C LYS A 3 -3.18 -7.62 44.31
N LEU A 4 -1.95 -7.66 43.80
CA LEU A 4 -1.49 -6.88 42.66
C LEU A 4 -2.04 -7.53 41.36
N THR A 5 -3.23 -7.12 40.91
CA THR A 5 -3.73 -7.47 39.58
C THR A 5 -3.04 -6.58 38.54
N ILE A 6 -2.07 -7.14 37.83
CA ILE A 6 -1.43 -6.51 36.67
C ILE A 6 -2.39 -6.67 35.48
N ALA A 7 -3.05 -5.58 35.07
CA ALA A 7 -3.86 -5.56 33.87
C ALA A 7 -2.95 -5.55 32.61
N LEU A 8 -3.06 -6.61 31.80
CA LEU A 8 -2.50 -6.69 30.45
C LEU A 8 -3.06 -5.55 29.58
N PHE A 9 -2.21 -4.66 29.08
CA PHE A 9 -2.52 -3.87 27.88
C PHE A 9 -1.78 -4.48 26.70
N ALA A 10 -2.44 -5.42 26.02
CA ALA A 10 -2.02 -5.85 24.69
C ALA A 10 -2.36 -4.70 23.71
N ILE A 11 -1.36 -3.93 23.33
CA ILE A 11 -1.47 -2.91 22.28
C ILE A 11 -1.58 -3.67 20.95
N LEU A 12 -2.79 -4.10 20.58
CA LEU A 12 -3.11 -4.52 19.21
C LEU A 12 -3.28 -3.28 18.35
N ALA A 13 -2.17 -2.60 18.05
CA ALA A 13 -2.14 -1.66 16.94
C ALA A 13 -2.10 -2.49 15.65
N VAL A 14 -3.25 -2.99 15.21
CA VAL A 14 -3.41 -3.55 13.87
C VAL A 14 -3.40 -2.36 12.91
N CYS A 15 -2.21 -1.90 12.57
CA CYS A 15 -2.01 -0.84 11.60
C CYS A 15 -2.23 -1.47 10.21
N THR A 16 -3.46 -1.43 9.72
CA THR A 16 -3.82 -1.88 8.37
C THR A 16 -3.46 -0.82 7.34
N ALA A 17 -2.21 -0.37 7.32
CA ALA A 17 -1.74 0.55 6.30
C ALA A 17 -1.54 -0.24 5.00
N VAL A 18 -2.36 0.07 4.00
CA VAL A 18 -2.44 -0.69 2.75
C VAL A 18 -1.23 -0.47 1.81
N ASN A 19 -0.46 0.58 2.09
CA ASN A 19 0.85 0.90 1.56
C ASN A 19 1.59 1.73 2.62
N THR A 20 2.93 1.71 2.62
CA THR A 20 3.71 2.33 3.70
C THR A 20 4.64 3.42 3.17
N LYS A 21 4.57 4.60 3.79
CA LYS A 21 5.57 5.67 3.58
C LYS A 21 6.85 5.35 4.33
N CYS A 22 7.96 5.74 3.75
CA CYS A 22 9.24 5.76 4.45
C CYS A 22 9.25 6.88 5.50
N SER A 23 9.67 6.55 6.72
CA SER A 23 9.95 7.56 7.75
C SER A 23 11.25 8.31 7.46
N ASP A 24 11.40 9.51 8.02
CA ASP A 24 12.62 10.32 7.85
C ASP A 24 13.87 9.61 8.38
N LEU A 25 13.72 8.84 9.47
CA LEU A 25 14.78 8.01 10.01
C LEU A 25 15.24 6.95 8.99
N GLU A 26 14.31 6.28 8.32
CA GLU A 26 14.64 5.27 7.33
C GLU A 26 15.30 5.85 6.08
N ARG A 27 14.95 7.08 5.71
CA ARG A 27 15.58 7.80 4.58
C ARG A 27 17.03 8.19 4.88
N THR A 28 17.37 8.40 6.15
CA THR A 28 18.71 8.78 6.60
C THR A 28 19.57 7.59 7.03
N ASN A 29 19.04 6.37 6.99
CA ASN A 29 19.80 5.17 7.32
C ASN A 29 21.02 5.00 6.41
N GLN A 30 22.20 4.98 7.04
CA GLN A 30 23.46 4.79 6.33
C GLN A 30 23.61 3.33 5.86
N PHE A 31 23.17 2.39 6.70
CA PHE A 31 23.35 0.95 6.51
C PHE A 31 22.01 0.22 6.37
N CYS A 32 21.93 -0.65 5.36
CA CYS A 32 20.82 -1.58 5.19
C CYS A 32 21.33 -3.00 5.36
N SER A 33 20.53 -3.87 5.98
CA SER A 33 20.85 -5.29 6.06
C SER A 33 20.76 -5.94 4.68
N MET A 34 21.51 -7.03 4.49
CA MET A 34 21.47 -7.84 3.26
C MET A 34 20.33 -8.88 3.30
N ILE A 35 19.42 -8.80 4.28
CA ILE A 35 18.28 -9.71 4.37
C ILE A 35 17.34 -9.39 3.20
N TYR A 36 17.10 -10.40 2.37
CA TYR A 36 16.19 -10.28 1.23
C TYR A 36 14.75 -10.42 1.71
N LYS A 37 14.01 -9.31 1.72
CA LYS A 37 12.59 -9.22 2.03
C LYS A 37 11.98 -8.17 1.10
N PRO A 38 11.73 -8.53 -0.17
CA PRO A 38 11.54 -7.56 -1.24
C PRO A 38 10.28 -6.73 -1.04
N VAL A 39 10.35 -5.49 -1.51
CA VAL A 39 9.21 -4.56 -1.53
C VAL A 39 9.07 -3.95 -2.91
N CYS A 40 7.86 -3.54 -3.27
CA CYS A 40 7.58 -2.82 -4.50
C CYS A 40 7.52 -1.33 -4.18
N GLY A 41 8.60 -0.62 -4.52
CA GLY A 41 8.67 0.83 -4.35
C GLY A 41 7.95 1.55 -5.47
N ILE A 42 7.07 2.47 -5.09
CA ILE A 42 6.36 3.37 -6.01
C ILE A 42 7.17 4.66 -6.09
N THR A 43 7.67 4.95 -7.28
CA THR A 43 8.61 6.05 -7.55
C THR A 43 8.01 7.06 -8.49
N VAL A 44 8.45 8.32 -8.41
CA VAL A 44 8.09 9.34 -9.42
C VAL A 44 8.75 9.03 -10.76
N SER A 45 8.02 9.14 -11.86
CA SER A 45 8.61 9.01 -13.19
C SER A 45 9.45 10.25 -13.52
N LYS A 46 10.66 10.02 -14.06
CA LYS A 46 11.59 11.07 -14.50
C LYS A 46 11.07 11.85 -15.71
N GLU A 47 10.19 11.24 -16.51
CA GLU A 47 9.64 11.82 -17.73
C GLU A 47 8.37 12.64 -17.47
N ASN A 48 7.61 12.29 -16.42
CA ASN A 48 6.36 12.95 -16.08
C ASN A 48 6.09 12.78 -14.59
N SER A 49 6.16 13.87 -13.83
CA SER A 49 5.93 13.88 -12.37
C SER A 49 4.54 13.38 -11.96
N ASN A 50 3.57 13.36 -12.88
CA ASN A 50 2.22 12.82 -12.64
C ASN A 50 2.11 11.31 -12.92
N LYS A 51 3.18 10.66 -13.38
CA LYS A 51 3.25 9.22 -13.62
C LYS A 51 4.14 8.57 -12.57
N THR A 52 3.73 7.42 -12.06
CA THR A 52 4.54 6.62 -11.14
C THR A 52 5.12 5.39 -11.83
N ASN A 53 6.29 4.95 -11.37
CA ASN A 53 6.93 3.70 -11.77
C ASN A 53 7.00 2.73 -10.58
N LYS A 54 7.11 1.44 -10.88
CA LYS A 54 7.22 0.35 -9.91
C LYS A 54 8.64 -0.22 -9.96
N VAL A 55 9.35 -0.24 -8.83
CA VAL A 55 10.72 -0.78 -8.74
C VAL A 55 10.80 -1.77 -7.58
N THR A 56 11.27 -2.99 -7.86
CA THR A 56 11.53 -3.97 -6.80
C THR A 56 12.82 -3.63 -6.09
N PHE A 57 12.75 -3.44 -4.78
CA PHE A 57 13.93 -3.29 -3.92
C PHE A 57 14.18 -4.57 -3.12
N PRO A 58 15.45 -4.89 -2.79
CA PRO A 58 15.77 -6.10 -2.01
C PRO A 58 15.12 -6.13 -0.63
N ASN A 59 14.93 -4.95 -0.03
CA ASN A 59 14.16 -4.77 1.20
C ASN A 59 13.71 -3.31 1.38
N ARG A 60 12.87 -3.11 2.39
CA ARG A 60 12.34 -1.81 2.81
C ARG A 60 13.41 -0.73 3.02
N CYS A 61 14.54 -1.07 3.63
CA CYS A 61 15.62 -0.10 3.87
C CYS A 61 16.18 0.43 2.55
N HIS A 62 16.45 -0.46 1.60
CA HIS A 62 16.92 -0.04 0.27
C HIS A 62 15.88 0.80 -0.49
N ALA A 63 14.59 0.45 -0.37
CA ALA A 63 13.52 1.28 -0.93
C ALA A 63 13.50 2.68 -0.32
N CYS A 64 13.60 2.79 1.01
CA CYS A 64 13.51 4.06 1.72
C CYS A 64 14.74 4.95 1.60
N LYS A 65 15.93 4.36 1.38
CA LYS A 65 17.14 5.13 1.08
C LYS A 65 17.10 5.80 -0.29
N SER A 66 16.30 5.28 -1.22
CA SER A 66 16.09 5.92 -2.53
C SER A 66 15.25 7.19 -2.38
N SER A 67 15.79 8.32 -2.83
CA SER A 67 15.08 9.62 -2.83
C SER A 67 13.87 9.65 -3.76
N GLU A 68 13.83 8.76 -4.75
CA GLU A 68 12.76 8.67 -5.74
C GLU A 68 11.54 7.89 -5.22
N THR A 69 11.69 7.10 -4.15
CA THR A 69 10.61 6.30 -3.55
C THR A 69 9.66 7.18 -2.75
N LEU A 70 8.40 7.22 -3.18
CA LEU A 70 7.31 7.89 -2.47
C LEU A 70 6.81 7.04 -1.29
N PHE A 71 6.51 5.79 -1.58
CA PHE A 71 6.02 4.77 -0.65
C PHE A 71 6.27 3.38 -1.23
N PHE A 72 5.99 2.32 -0.48
CA PHE A 72 6.15 0.94 -0.95
C PHE A 72 4.99 0.03 -0.52
N ALA A 73 4.86 -1.07 -1.24
CA ALA A 73 4.00 -2.21 -0.90
C ALA A 73 4.87 -3.44 -0.59
N GLU A 74 4.37 -4.36 0.24
CA GLU A 74 5.10 -5.58 0.63
C GLU A 74 5.16 -6.61 -0.51
N GLY A 75 6.35 -7.15 -0.79
CA GLY A 75 6.57 -8.10 -1.89
C GLY A 75 7.10 -7.45 -3.16
N ALA A 76 7.64 -8.26 -4.07
CA ALA A 76 8.21 -7.77 -5.33
C ALA A 76 7.13 -7.25 -6.29
N CYS A 77 7.49 -6.31 -7.17
CA CYS A 77 6.53 -5.67 -8.08
C CYS A 77 5.88 -6.63 -9.09
N ASN A 78 6.56 -7.72 -9.45
CA ASN A 78 6.02 -8.77 -10.32
C ASN A 78 4.98 -9.67 -9.63
N SER A 79 4.79 -9.54 -8.32
CA SER A 79 3.72 -10.23 -7.58
C SER A 79 2.36 -9.54 -7.70
N TYR A 80 2.31 -8.40 -8.39
CA TYR A 80 1.11 -7.61 -8.66
C TYR A 80 0.80 -7.60 -10.16
N PRO A 81 -0.48 -7.42 -10.55
CA PRO A 81 -0.84 -7.22 -11.94
C PRO A 81 -0.05 -6.08 -12.59
N GLU A 82 0.26 -6.23 -13.88
CA GLU A 82 1.02 -5.23 -14.63
C GLU A 82 0.33 -3.86 -14.61
N ASN A 83 -0.99 -3.86 -14.81
CA ASN A 83 -1.87 -2.69 -14.78
C ASN A 83 -2.28 -2.24 -13.37
N ALA A 84 -1.72 -2.81 -12.30
CA ALA A 84 -1.99 -2.39 -10.94
C ALA A 84 -1.51 -0.96 -10.68
N VAL A 85 -2.41 -0.12 -10.17
CA VAL A 85 -2.15 1.24 -9.73
C VAL A 85 -2.28 1.33 -8.21
N PHE A 86 -1.22 1.72 -7.53
CA PHE A 86 -1.15 1.73 -6.08
C PHE A 86 -1.73 3.00 -5.47
N CYS A 87 -2.49 2.85 -4.40
CA CYS A 87 -3.05 3.97 -3.66
C CYS A 87 -1.99 4.61 -2.78
N HIS A 88 -1.82 5.93 -2.88
CA HIS A 88 -0.95 6.65 -1.97
C HIS A 88 -1.43 6.45 -0.51
N PRO A 89 -0.53 6.20 0.46
CA PRO A 89 -0.94 5.97 1.86
C PRO A 89 -1.79 7.09 2.46
N ASP A 90 -1.54 8.34 2.02
CA ASP A 90 -2.31 9.50 2.48
C ASP A 90 -3.61 9.76 1.70
N ALA A 91 -3.97 8.91 0.73
CA ALA A 91 -5.18 9.11 -0.07
C ALA A 91 -6.45 9.14 0.81
N VAL A 92 -6.46 8.38 1.91
CA VAL A 92 -7.54 8.36 2.91
C VAL A 92 -7.82 9.72 3.55
N ASN A 93 -6.85 10.65 3.52
CA ASN A 93 -7.02 12.00 4.04
C ASN A 93 -7.79 12.91 3.07
N ASN A 94 -7.94 12.50 1.81
CA ASN A 94 -8.77 13.21 0.85
C ASN A 94 -10.26 12.93 1.12
N LYS A 95 -11.06 14.00 1.21
CA LYS A 95 -12.49 13.93 1.50
C LYS A 95 -13.38 14.07 0.26
N MET A 96 -12.79 14.31 -0.92
CA MET A 96 -13.55 14.64 -2.12
C MET A 96 -13.11 13.79 -3.31
N CYS A 97 -14.08 13.17 -3.96
CA CYS A 97 -13.94 12.52 -5.25
C CYS A 97 -14.90 13.12 -6.27
N THR A 98 -14.49 13.11 -7.53
CA THR A 98 -15.38 13.38 -8.67
C THR A 98 -16.50 12.35 -8.72
N LYS A 99 -17.67 12.75 -9.24
CA LYS A 99 -18.83 11.87 -9.45
C LYS A 99 -18.76 11.05 -10.75
N GLU A 100 -17.59 10.99 -11.39
CA GLU A 100 -17.41 10.20 -12.60
C GLU A 100 -17.52 8.70 -12.30
N TYR A 101 -18.12 7.96 -13.21
CA TYR A 101 -18.24 6.51 -13.11
C TYR A 101 -17.30 5.84 -14.11
N ILE A 102 -16.11 5.48 -13.62
CA ILE A 102 -15.05 4.78 -14.36
C ILE A 102 -14.59 3.64 -13.42
N PRO A 103 -15.32 2.50 -13.39
CA PRO A 103 -15.20 1.54 -12.32
C PRO A 103 -13.81 0.89 -12.27
N VAL A 104 -13.37 0.63 -11.04
CA VAL A 104 -12.10 -0.06 -10.75
C VAL A 104 -12.32 -1.14 -9.70
N CYS A 105 -11.51 -2.19 -9.75
CA CYS A 105 -11.48 -3.22 -8.74
C CYS A 105 -10.39 -2.88 -7.73
N GLY A 106 -10.79 -2.44 -6.53
CA GLY A 106 -9.89 -2.15 -5.44
C GLY A 106 -9.53 -3.43 -4.69
N ILE A 107 -8.24 -3.77 -4.66
CA ILE A 107 -7.73 -5.01 -4.08
C ILE A 107 -7.19 -4.75 -2.67
N TYR A 108 -7.61 -5.58 -1.72
CA TYR A 108 -7.16 -5.52 -0.34
C TYR A 108 -5.77 -6.16 -0.17
N GLU A 109 -5.08 -5.81 0.91
CA GLU A 109 -3.86 -6.54 1.29
C GLU A 109 -4.14 -8.01 1.62
N LYS A 110 -3.10 -8.85 1.44
CA LYS A 110 -3.14 -10.32 1.66
C LYS A 110 -3.48 -10.73 3.10
N THR A 111 -3.53 -9.79 4.03
CA THR A 111 -3.85 -10.01 5.45
C THR A 111 -5.35 -10.12 5.72
N VAL A 112 -6.21 -9.86 4.73
CA VAL A 112 -7.67 -10.01 4.86
C VAL A 112 -8.08 -11.45 4.55
N ASN A 113 -8.82 -12.09 5.47
CA ASN A 113 -9.44 -13.40 5.24
C ASN A 113 -10.45 -13.32 4.10
N CYS A 114 -10.02 -13.76 2.93
CA CYS A 114 -10.75 -13.67 1.69
C CYS A 114 -11.37 -15.02 1.32
N ILE A 115 -12.69 -15.06 1.22
CA ILE A 115 -13.44 -16.29 0.92
C ILE A 115 -13.43 -16.58 -0.59
N LYS A 116 -13.40 -15.53 -1.43
CA LYS A 116 -13.44 -15.62 -2.89
C LYS A 116 -12.56 -14.55 -3.53
N ALA A 117 -11.75 -14.95 -4.51
CA ALA A 117 -10.93 -14.05 -5.31
C ALA A 117 -11.73 -13.34 -6.43
N PRO A 118 -11.28 -12.16 -6.90
CA PRO A 118 -10.21 -11.35 -6.29
C PRO A 118 -10.65 -10.78 -4.94
N CYS A 119 -9.70 -10.65 -4.02
CA CYS A 119 -9.94 -10.13 -2.67
C CYS A 119 -10.09 -8.62 -2.73
N GLY A 120 -11.24 -8.16 -3.20
CA GLY A 120 -11.48 -6.77 -3.51
C GLY A 120 -12.95 -6.42 -3.69
N GLU A 121 -13.18 -5.14 -3.94
CA GLU A 121 -14.51 -4.56 -4.16
C GLU A 121 -14.47 -3.60 -5.35
N THR A 122 -15.57 -3.55 -6.09
CA THR A 122 -15.74 -2.58 -7.17
C THR A 122 -16.00 -1.20 -6.57
N TYR A 123 -15.20 -0.21 -6.99
CA TYR A 123 -15.41 1.19 -6.65
C TYR A 123 -15.85 1.99 -7.89
N PRO A 124 -16.64 3.06 -7.72
CA PRO A 124 -17.11 3.90 -8.83
C PRO A 124 -15.98 4.51 -9.67
N ASN A 125 -14.85 4.83 -9.04
CA ASN A 125 -13.64 5.31 -9.69
C ASN A 125 -12.40 5.13 -8.80
N LYS A 126 -11.22 5.40 -9.37
CA LYS A 126 -9.92 5.33 -8.69
C LYS A 126 -9.84 6.10 -7.37
N CYS A 127 -10.51 7.25 -7.29
CA CYS A 127 -10.49 8.07 -6.08
C CYS A 127 -11.22 7.33 -4.96
N HIS A 128 -12.44 6.86 -5.21
CA HIS A 128 -13.23 6.09 -4.25
C HIS A 128 -12.49 4.83 -3.77
N ALA A 129 -11.77 4.14 -4.66
CA ALA A 129 -10.96 2.99 -4.28
C ALA A 129 -9.88 3.34 -3.24
N CYS A 130 -9.14 4.42 -3.46
CA CYS A 130 -8.03 4.81 -2.59
C CYS A 130 -8.46 5.51 -1.29
N ILE A 131 -9.51 6.35 -1.33
CA ILE A 131 -9.97 7.02 -0.11
C ILE A 131 -10.69 6.07 0.86
N SER A 132 -11.14 4.90 0.37
CA SER A 132 -11.79 3.88 1.21
C SER A 132 -10.91 3.41 2.36
N GLY A 133 -9.58 3.51 2.21
CA GLY A 133 -8.58 2.99 3.15
C GLY A 133 -8.50 1.48 3.21
N LYS A 134 -9.26 0.76 2.37
CA LYS A 134 -9.25 -0.71 2.30
C LYS A 134 -8.35 -1.24 1.18
N SER A 135 -8.24 -0.51 0.08
CA SER A 135 -7.55 -0.95 -1.14
C SER A 135 -6.05 -0.60 -1.13
N SER A 136 -5.19 -1.58 -1.39
CA SER A 136 -3.73 -1.40 -1.56
C SER A 136 -3.45 -0.81 -2.94
N TYR A 137 -4.06 -1.42 -3.93
CA TYR A 137 -3.99 -1.03 -5.32
C TYR A 137 -5.34 -1.29 -5.96
N PHE A 138 -5.53 -0.79 -7.17
CA PHE A 138 -6.67 -1.11 -7.99
C PHE A 138 -6.23 -1.50 -9.40
N VAL A 139 -7.10 -2.23 -10.08
CA VAL A 139 -7.01 -2.50 -11.52
C VAL A 139 -8.24 -1.90 -12.22
N PRO A 140 -8.13 -1.47 -13.49
CA PRO A 140 -9.29 -1.01 -14.27
C PRO A 140 -10.36 -2.10 -14.41
N GLY A 141 -11.64 -1.73 -14.36
CA GLY A 141 -12.77 -2.65 -14.52
C GLY A 141 -13.40 -3.08 -13.19
N ASN A 142 -14.42 -3.94 -13.23
CA ASN A 142 -15.10 -4.44 -12.03
C ASN A 142 -14.36 -5.68 -11.47
N CYS A 143 -14.53 -5.99 -10.19
CA CYS A 143 -13.90 -7.19 -9.61
C CYS A 143 -14.46 -8.52 -10.12
N ASN A 144 -15.65 -8.51 -10.71
CA ASN A 144 -16.35 -9.71 -11.20
C ASN A 144 -16.46 -9.75 -12.74
N SER A 145 -15.71 -8.92 -13.47
CA SER A 145 -15.76 -8.90 -14.94
C SER A 145 -14.73 -9.83 -15.60
N GLU A 146 -14.46 -10.98 -14.97
CA GLU A 146 -13.78 -12.12 -15.61
C GLU A 146 -14.82 -13.11 -16.15
#